data_AF-A0A2R7KDY5-F1
#
_entry.id   AF-A0A2R7KDY5-F1
#
_cell.length_a   1.000
_cell.length_b   1.000
_cell.length_c   1.000
_cell.angle_alpha   90.00
_cell.angle_beta   90.00
_cell.angle_gamma   90.00
#
_symmetry.space_group_name_H-M   'P 1'
#
loop_
_entity.id
_entity.type
_entity.pdbx_description
1 polymer ?
#
loop_
_entity_poly.entity_id
_entity_poly.type
_entity_poly.pdbx_seq_one_letter_code
_entity_poly.pdbx_strand_id
1 'polypeptide(L)' 'SRGNDQYNQWLSQRRANSAVQYIIDRGIGKNRITAKGYGESRLLNHCSNGVNCPESAHQLNRRTEFKIVKQ' A
#
# COMPACT_ATOMS: atom_id res chain seq x y z
N SER A 1 2.24 0.69 13.23
CA SER A 1 1.93 1.74 12.28
C SER A 1 1.45 2.91 13.10
N ARG A 2 1.04 4.00 12.49
CA ARG A 2 0.55 5.15 13.22
C ARG A 2 -0.80 5.55 12.63
N GLY A 3 -1.78 5.76 13.50
CA GLY A 3 -3.13 6.18 13.11
C GLY A 3 -4.17 5.07 13.19
N ASN A 4 -5.41 5.44 12.90
CA ASN A 4 -6.56 4.54 12.92
C ASN A 4 -6.52 3.58 11.71
N ASP A 5 -6.87 2.32 11.93
CA ASP A 5 -7.01 1.27 10.89
C ASP A 5 -7.84 1.73 9.69
N GLN A 6 -8.98 2.40 9.91
CA GLN A 6 -9.83 2.90 8.82
C GLN A 6 -9.11 3.95 7.98
N TYR A 7 -8.38 4.85 8.66
CA TYR A 7 -7.57 5.87 7.98
C TYR A 7 -6.43 5.23 7.20
N ASN A 8 -5.73 4.25 7.78
CA ASN A 8 -4.63 3.56 7.12
C ASN A 8 -5.11 2.70 5.95
N GLN A 9 -6.30 2.10 6.05
CA GLN A 9 -6.95 1.43 4.93
C GLN A 9 -7.23 2.42 3.79
N TRP A 10 -7.89 3.55 4.07
CA TRP A 10 -8.14 4.60 3.07
C TRP A 10 -6.85 5.13 2.44
N LEU A 11 -5.83 5.43 3.25
CA LEU A 11 -4.55 5.96 2.79
C LEU A 11 -3.82 4.95 1.90
N SER A 12 -3.82 3.67 2.29
CA SER A 12 -3.20 2.61 1.48
C SER A 12 -3.89 2.44 0.13
N GLN A 13 -5.24 2.51 0.10
CA GLN A 13 -6.00 2.43 -1.15
C GLN A 13 -5.73 3.64 -2.04
N ARG A 14 -5.65 4.86 -1.46
CA ARG A 14 -5.32 6.07 -2.20
C ARG A 14 -3.92 5.98 -2.84
N ARG A 15 -2.93 5.44 -2.12
CA ARG A 15 -1.58 5.19 -2.66
C ARG A 15 -1.60 4.19 -3.81
N ALA A 16 -2.31 3.07 -3.64
CA ALA A 16 -2.45 2.07 -4.70
C ALA A 16 -3.12 2.65 -5.95
N ASN A 17 -4.19 3.44 -5.79
CA ASN A 17 -4.87 4.11 -6.89
C ASN A 17 -3.95 5.11 -7.62
N SER A 18 -3.14 5.87 -6.88
CA SER A 18 -2.16 6.81 -7.47
C SER A 18 -1.12 6.07 -8.34
N ALA A 19 -0.58 4.96 -7.84
CA ALA A 19 0.36 4.14 -8.60
C ALA A 19 -0.28 3.55 -9.87
N VAL A 20 -1.51 3.04 -9.77
CA VAL A 20 -2.25 2.53 -10.94
C VAL A 20 -2.55 3.63 -11.95
N GLN A 21 -2.98 4.81 -11.49
CA GLN A 21 -3.25 5.94 -12.38
C GLN A 21 -2.00 6.33 -13.17
N TYR A 22 -0.85 6.44 -12.50
CA TYR A 22 0.41 6.72 -13.17
C TYR A 22 0.74 5.70 -14.27
N ILE A 23 0.52 4.40 -14.04
CA ILE A 23 0.78 3.37 -15.05
C ILE A 23 -0.21 3.46 -16.22
N ILE A 24 -1.48 3.78 -15.95
CA ILE A 24 -2.49 4.04 -16.98
C ILE A 24 -2.10 5.24 -17.85
N ASP A 25 -1.62 6.32 -17.23
CA ASP A 25 -1.17 7.53 -17.92
C ASP A 25 0.05 7.26 -18.83
N ARG A 26 0.80 6.17 -18.57
CA ARG A 26 1.87 5.67 -19.43
C ARG A 26 1.39 4.74 -20.56
N GLY A 27 0.08 4.63 -20.78
CA GLY A 27 -0.52 3.93 -21.91
C GLY A 27 -0.88 2.46 -21.65
N ILE A 28 -0.79 1.98 -20.41
CA ILE A 28 -1.23 0.61 -20.10
C ILE A 28 -2.75 0.58 -19.88
N GLY A 29 -3.42 -0.34 -20.56
CA GLY A 29 -4.86 -0.52 -20.42
C GLY A 29 -5.29 -0.80 -18.98
N LYS A 30 -6.31 -0.07 -18.49
CA LYS A 30 -6.86 -0.18 -17.13
C LYS A 30 -7.27 -1.61 -16.76
N ASN A 31 -7.71 -2.40 -17.72
CA ASN A 31 -8.08 -3.80 -17.54
C ASN A 31 -6.90 -4.74 -17.19
N ARG A 32 -5.64 -4.28 -17.33
CA ARG A 32 -4.45 -5.07 -17.03
C ARG A 32 -3.92 -4.87 -15.60
N ILE A 33 -4.50 -3.96 -14.83
CA ILE A 33 -3.95 -3.52 -13.54
C ILE A 33 -5.06 -3.41 -12.49
N THR A 34 -4.82 -3.98 -11.31
CA THR A 34 -5.74 -3.91 -10.18
C THR A 34 -5.06 -3.20 -9.00
N ALA A 35 -5.74 -2.22 -8.41
CA ALA A 35 -5.29 -1.52 -7.20
C ALA A 35 -5.93 -2.13 -5.95
N LYS A 36 -5.12 -2.49 -4.94
CA LYS A 36 -5.62 -2.92 -3.63
C LYS A 36 -4.78 -2.34 -2.49
N GLY A 37 -5.43 -1.57 -1.62
CA GLY A 37 -4.88 -1.14 -0.35
C GLY A 37 -5.12 -2.18 0.73
N TYR A 38 -4.10 -2.47 1.53
CA TYR A 38 -4.17 -3.44 2.63
C TYR A 38 -4.17 -2.80 4.03
N GLY A 39 -4.08 -1.47 4.11
CA GLY A 39 -3.91 -0.76 5.36
C GLY A 39 -2.74 -1.33 6.15
N GLU A 40 -3.03 -1.76 7.38
CA GLU A 40 -2.06 -2.37 8.27
C GLU A 40 -2.18 -3.90 8.36
N SER A 41 -3.04 -4.52 7.55
CA SER A 41 -3.25 -5.98 7.62
C SER A 41 -2.07 -6.81 7.08
N ARG A 42 -1.07 -6.16 6.46
CA ARG A 42 0.08 -6.79 5.79
C ARG A 42 1.41 -6.07 6.11
N LEU A 43 1.69 -5.86 7.39
CA LEU A 43 2.99 -5.33 7.86
C LEU A 43 4.11 -6.36 7.60
N LEU A 44 5.32 -5.88 7.30
CA LEU A 44 6.52 -6.73 7.17
C LEU A 44 7.20 -7.00 8.52
N ASN A 45 6.82 -6.23 9.54
CA ASN A 45 7.40 -6.32 10.88
C ASN A 45 6.30 -6.16 11.94
N HIS A 46 6.71 -6.27 13.20
CA HIS A 46 5.84 -6.20 14.37
C HIS A 46 5.37 -4.77 14.71
N CYS A 47 5.76 -3.75 13.93
CA CYS A 47 5.42 -2.37 14.21
C CYS A 47 3.97 -2.08 13.80
N SER A 48 3.02 -2.56 14.59
CA SER A 48 1.56 -2.31 14.53
C SER A 48 1.16 -1.11 15.41
N ASN A 49 -0.12 -0.81 15.51
CA ASN A 49 -0.62 0.31 16.32
C ASN A 49 -0.30 0.11 17.81
N GLY A 50 0.15 1.18 18.47
CA GLY A 50 0.56 1.16 19.88
C GLY A 50 1.94 0.56 20.16
N VAL A 51 2.61 0.00 19.16
CA VAL A 51 3.98 -0.53 19.30
C VAL A 51 5.00 0.57 19.08
N ASN A 52 5.88 0.79 20.06
CA ASN A 52 6.99 1.71 19.93
C ASN A 52 8.06 1.11 19.00
N CYS A 53 8.24 1.72 17.84
CA CYS A 53 9.20 1.29 16.82
C CYS A 53 9.99 2.49 16.29
N PRO A 54 11.24 2.28 15.82
CA PRO A 54 12.00 3.33 15.17
C PRO A 54 11.32 3.73 13.84
N GLU A 55 11.53 4.99 13.44
CA GLU A 55 10.97 5.53 12.19
C GLU A 55 11.35 4.69 10.97
N SER A 56 12.58 4.17 10.94
CA SER A 56 13.08 3.30 9.88
C SER A 56 12.23 2.03 9.72
N ALA A 57 11.80 1.41 10.82
CA ALA A 57 10.95 0.23 10.77
C ALA A 57 9.54 0.55 10.26
N HIS A 58 8.99 1.73 10.59
CA HIS A 58 7.73 2.19 10.02
C HIS A 58 7.84 2.52 8.52
N GLN A 59 8.98 3.07 8.08
CA GLN A 59 9.23 3.36 6.66
C GLN A 59 9.20 2.09 5.81
N LEU A 60 9.73 0.96 6.32
CA LEU A 60 9.66 -0.34 5.62
C LEU A 60 8.22 -0.78 5.32
N ASN A 61 7.27 -0.45 6.19
CA ASN A 61 5.85 -0.78 5.98
C ASN A 61 5.15 0.19 5.00
N ARG A 62 5.70 1.39 4.77
CA ARG A 62 5.16 2.39 3.83
C ARG A 62 5.61 2.09 2.40
N ARG A 63 5.13 0.97 1.85
CA ARG A 63 5.52 0.47 0.53
C ARG A 63 4.32 0.20 -0.38
N THR A 64 4.59 0.05 -1.66
CA THR A 64 3.64 -0.45 -2.66
C THR A 64 4.33 -1.59 -3.40
N GLU A 65 3.71 -2.75 -3.44
CA GLU A 65 4.23 -3.93 -4.13
C GLU A 65 3.48 -4.13 -5.44
N PHE A 66 4.16 -4.70 -6.44
CA PHE A 66 3.56 -5.12 -7.70
C PHE A 66 3.75 -6.62 -7.88
N LYS A 67 2.71 -7.28 -8.39
CA LYS A 67 2.76 -8.71 -8.72
C LYS A 67 2.27 -8.89 -10.15
N ILE A 68 3.11 -9.52 -10.98
CA ILE A 68 2.73 -9.92 -12.32
C ILE A 68 1.91 -11.22 -12.21
N VAL A 69 0.70 -11.20 -12.75
CA VAL A 69 -0.21 -12.35 -12.78
C VAL A 69 -0.28 -12.91 -14.20
N LYS A 70 -0.47 -14.22 -14.32
CA LYS A 70 -0.80 -14.84 -15.61
C LYS A 70 -2.27 -14.53 -15.92
N GLN A 71 -2.55 -14.25 -17.20
CA GLN A 71 -3.92 -14.11 -17.71
C GLN A 71 -4.58 -15.48 -17.82
#